data_AF-A0A925S9C5-F1
#
_entry.id   AF-A0A925S9C5-F1
#
_cell.length_a   1.000
_cell.length_b   1.000
_cell.length_c   1.000
_cell.angle_alpha   90.00
_cell.angle_beta   90.00
_cell.angle_gamma   90.00
#
_symmetry.space_group_name_H-M   'P 1'
#
loop_
_entity.id
_entity.type
_entity.pdbx_description
1 polymer ?
#
loop_
_entity_poly.entity_id
_entity_poly.type
_entity_poly.pdbx_seq_one_letter_code
_entity_poly.pdbx_strand_id
1 'polypeptide(L)'
;MNSKNHPKCFFLFYTPTCFAKNWEKTDLWNQALEIPGAELISDIDGTEAQKFGAITSGQTYIFDKTGILSFSGGLTVARGHTGECANLDVAKKALEDTFAVSSVTPVYGCPIMELRNHAQL
;
A
#
# COMPACT_ATOMS: atom_id res chain seq x y z
N MET A 1 19.79 2.54 -24.68
CA MET A 1 18.56 1.90 -24.18
C MET A 1 18.52 2.13 -22.67
N ASN A 2 17.70 3.05 -22.20
CA ASN A 2 17.68 3.48 -20.79
C ASN A 2 17.22 2.31 -19.91
N SER A 3 18.10 1.82 -19.04
CA SER A 3 17.71 1.00 -17.89
C SER A 3 16.86 1.87 -16.97
N LYS A 4 15.54 1.84 -17.14
CA LYS A 4 14.63 2.42 -16.14
C LYS A 4 14.86 1.61 -14.87
N ASN A 5 15.48 2.23 -13.87
CA ASN A 5 15.55 1.65 -12.53
C ASN A 5 14.11 1.48 -12.07
N HIS A 6 13.62 0.24 -12.00
CA HIS A 6 12.29 -0.02 -11.47
C HIS A 6 12.31 0.34 -9.97
N PRO A 7 11.29 1.06 -9.46
CA PRO A 7 11.18 1.29 -8.03
C PRO A 7 11.08 -0.07 -7.32
N LYS A 8 11.72 -0.20 -6.16
CA LYS A 8 11.46 -1.34 -5.30
C LYS A 8 10.00 -1.26 -4.85
N CYS A 9 9.25 -2.34 -5.07
CA CYS A 9 7.83 -2.39 -4.79
C CYS A 9 7.58 -3.46 -3.73
N PHE A 10 6.85 -3.09 -2.67
CA PHE A 10 6.45 -3.98 -1.60
C PHE A 10 4.94 -3.99 -1.48
N PHE A 11 4.34 -5.18 -1.39
CA PHE A 11 2.94 -5.35 -1.05
C PHE A 11 2.82 -5.97 0.34
N LEU A 12 2.18 -5.24 1.26
CA LEU A 12 1.85 -5.73 2.58
C LEU A 12 0.44 -6.35 2.55
N PHE A 13 0.36 -7.65 2.78
CA PHE A 13 -0.90 -8.38 2.89
C PHE A 13 -1.22 -8.64 4.35
N TYR A 14 -2.24 -7.96 4.87
CA TYR A 14 -2.71 -8.19 6.23
C TYR A 14 -2.98 -9.67 6.48
N THR A 15 -2.35 -10.22 7.50
CA THR A 15 -2.41 -11.64 7.82
C THR A 15 -2.74 -11.81 9.31
N PRO A 16 -4.03 -12.02 9.66
CA PRO A 16 -4.44 -12.16 11.04
C PRO A 16 -4.01 -13.52 11.62
N THR A 17 -3.41 -13.52 12.80
CA THR A 17 -2.96 -14.76 13.48
C THR A 17 -4.09 -15.67 13.93
N CYS A 18 -5.31 -15.15 14.05
CA CYS A 18 -6.50 -15.90 14.45
C CYS A 18 -7.14 -16.71 13.31
N PHE A 19 -6.67 -16.59 12.07
CA PHE A 19 -7.12 -17.38 10.92
C PHE A 19 -6.10 -18.46 10.54
N ALA A 20 -6.51 -19.34 9.63
CA ALA A 20 -5.66 -20.41 9.13
C ALA A 20 -4.41 -19.87 8.42
N LYS A 21 -3.34 -20.66 8.41
CA LYS A 21 -2.13 -20.34 7.65
C LYS A 21 -2.48 -20.09 6.17
N ASN A 22 -1.77 -19.14 5.55
CA ASN A 22 -1.94 -18.74 4.15
C ASN A 22 -3.32 -18.10 3.84
N TRP A 23 -4.05 -17.62 4.83
CA TRP A 23 -5.34 -16.94 4.65
C TRP A 23 -5.26 -15.78 3.65
N GLU A 24 -4.14 -15.07 3.62
CA GLU A 24 -3.86 -13.93 2.75
C GLU A 24 -3.59 -14.33 1.29
N LYS A 25 -3.31 -15.61 1.02
CA LYS A 25 -2.96 -16.16 -0.31
C LYS A 25 -4.21 -16.34 -1.19
N THR A 26 -4.85 -15.23 -1.50
CA THR A 26 -6.04 -15.14 -2.35
C THR A 26 -5.68 -14.80 -3.79
N ASP A 27 -6.68 -14.61 -4.66
CA ASP A 27 -6.46 -14.14 -6.04
C ASP A 27 -5.69 -12.83 -6.10
N LEU A 28 -5.88 -11.93 -5.12
CA LEU A 28 -5.14 -10.67 -5.06
C LEU A 28 -3.64 -10.90 -4.81
N TRP A 29 -3.28 -11.89 -4.00
CA TRP A 29 -1.88 -12.28 -3.79
C TRP A 29 -1.29 -12.80 -5.10
N ASN A 30 -2.02 -13.67 -5.81
CA ASN A 30 -1.56 -14.23 -7.08
C ASN A 30 -1.37 -13.15 -8.16
N GLN A 31 -2.29 -12.18 -8.25
CA GLN A 31 -2.14 -11.04 -9.17
C GLN A 31 -0.93 -10.18 -8.82
N ALA A 32 -0.66 -9.94 -7.53
CA ALA A 32 0.51 -9.16 -7.12
C ALA A 32 1.83 -9.88 -7.43
N LEU A 33 1.87 -11.22 -7.41
CA LEU A 33 3.05 -12.00 -7.82
C LEU A 33 3.40 -11.82 -9.30
N GLU A 34 2.43 -11.46 -10.15
CA GLU A 34 2.67 -11.22 -11.58
C GLU A 34 3.39 -9.88 -11.83
N ILE A 35 3.52 -9.02 -10.83
CA ILE A 35 4.18 -7.72 -10.94
C ILE A 35 5.71 -7.90 -10.89
N PRO A 36 6.46 -7.58 -11.96
CA PRO A 36 7.90 -7.82 -12.00
C PRO A 36 8.65 -7.01 -10.93
N GLY A 37 9.39 -7.72 -10.07
CA GLY A 37 10.21 -7.12 -9.02
C GLY A 37 9.44 -6.68 -7.77
N ALA A 38 8.16 -7.04 -7.65
CA ALA A 38 7.39 -6.84 -6.43
C ALA A 38 7.76 -7.88 -5.36
N GLU A 39 7.92 -7.43 -4.12
CA GLU A 39 8.10 -8.27 -2.94
C GLU A 39 6.78 -8.30 -2.15
N LEU A 40 6.24 -9.49 -1.91
CA LEU A 40 5.00 -9.65 -1.15
C LEU A 40 5.32 -10.11 0.27
N ILE A 41 4.77 -9.42 1.26
CA ILE A 41 5.01 -9.66 2.69
C ILE A 41 3.67 -9.96 3.35
N SER A 42 3.60 -11.08 4.07
CA SER A 42 2.50 -11.36 5.00
C SER A 42 2.68 -10.47 6.23
N ASP A 43 1.87 -9.42 6.32
CA ASP A 43 1.90 -8.45 7.43
C ASP A 43 1.10 -8.99 8.62
N ILE A 44 1.81 -9.74 9.47
CA ILE A 44 1.22 -10.44 10.62
C ILE A 44 0.59 -9.42 11.57
N ASP A 45 -0.72 -9.55 11.75
CA ASP A 45 -1.58 -8.65 12.55
C ASP A 45 -1.40 -7.15 12.24
N GLY A 46 -0.93 -6.80 11.04
CA GLY A 46 -0.75 -5.41 10.61
C GLY A 46 0.47 -4.70 11.22
N THR A 47 1.47 -5.44 11.71
CA THR A 47 2.65 -4.89 12.38
C THR A 47 3.42 -3.89 11.51
N GLU A 48 3.64 -4.19 10.23
CA GLU A 48 4.33 -3.29 9.30
C GLU A 48 3.43 -2.10 8.95
N ALA A 49 2.15 -2.34 8.62
CA ALA A 49 1.19 -1.27 8.37
C ALA A 49 1.14 -0.24 9.51
N GLN A 50 1.17 -0.69 10.77
CA GLN A 50 1.22 0.18 11.95
C GLN A 50 2.48 1.06 12.00
N LYS A 51 3.66 0.52 11.64
CA LYS A 51 4.91 1.31 11.61
C LYS A 51 4.85 2.45 10.61
N PHE A 52 4.10 2.27 9.51
CA PHE A 52 3.85 3.33 8.52
C PHE A 52 2.64 4.21 8.84
N GLY A 53 1.90 3.91 9.92
CA GLY A 53 0.68 4.63 10.31
C GLY A 53 -0.54 4.33 9.43
N ALA A 54 -0.53 3.23 8.67
CA ALA A 54 -1.64 2.84 7.82
C ALA A 54 -2.78 2.24 8.64
N ILE A 55 -3.98 2.81 8.49
CA ILE A 55 -5.21 2.33 9.16
C ILE A 55 -6.23 1.72 8.18
N THR A 56 -6.08 1.99 6.88
CA THR A 56 -7.03 1.60 5.83
C THR A 56 -6.31 0.87 4.71
N SER A 57 -6.88 -0.27 4.27
CA SER A 57 -6.37 -1.02 3.11
C SER A 57 -6.40 -0.18 1.83
N GLY A 58 -5.41 -0.38 0.96
CA GLY A 58 -5.20 0.45 -0.22
C GLY A 58 -4.33 1.69 0.02
N GLN A 59 -3.87 1.92 1.25
CA GLN A 59 -2.83 2.90 1.56
C GLN A 59 -1.55 2.58 0.78
N THR A 60 -0.97 3.59 0.13
CA THR A 60 0.27 3.50 -0.63
C THR A 60 1.24 4.60 -0.17
N TYR A 61 2.52 4.27 -0.14
CA TYR A 61 3.60 5.19 0.18
C TYR A 61 4.64 5.15 -0.95
N ILE A 62 5.12 6.32 -1.37
CA ILE A 62 6.26 6.43 -2.30
C ILE A 62 7.36 7.20 -1.60
N PHE A 63 8.55 6.61 -1.62
CA PHE A 63 9.76 7.22 -1.11
C PHE A 63 10.68 7.52 -2.29
N ASP A 64 11.32 8.69 -2.26
CA ASP A 64 12.32 9.05 -3.24
C ASP A 64 13.61 8.23 -3.06
N LYS A 65 14.58 8.45 -3.96
CA LYS A 65 15.88 7.76 -3.92
C LYS A 65 16.71 8.06 -2.66
N THR A 66 16.37 9.11 -1.91
CA THR A 66 17.02 9.52 -0.66
C THR A 66 16.32 8.96 0.58
N GLY A 67 15.17 8.29 0.39
CA GLY A 67 14.35 7.73 1.46
C GLY A 67 13.33 8.72 2.03
N ILE A 68 13.11 9.87 1.39
CA ILE A 68 12.14 10.86 1.83
C ILE A 68 10.77 10.53 1.24
N LEU A 69 9.73 10.63 2.07
CA LEU A 69 8.35 10.36 1.67
C LEU A 69 7.85 11.44 0.69
N SER A 70 7.56 11.05 -0.56
CA SER A 70 7.03 11.95 -1.60
C SER A 70 5.51 11.81 -1.79
N PHE A 71 4.92 10.67 -1.42
CA PHE A 71 3.48 10.42 -1.51
C PHE A 71 2.99 9.52 -0.38
N SER A 72 1.81 9.83 0.16
CA SER A 72 1.08 8.98 1.10
C SER A 72 -0.43 9.10 0.84
N GLY A 73 -1.05 8.04 0.34
CA GLY A 73 -2.50 8.05 0.11
C GLY A 73 -3.01 6.86 -0.69
N GLY A 74 -4.27 6.93 -1.12
CA GLY A 74 -4.89 5.94 -1.98
C GLY A 74 -4.61 6.20 -3.45
N LEU A 75 -4.44 5.13 -4.24
CA LEU A 75 -4.21 5.23 -5.69
C LEU A 75 -5.48 5.52 -6.50
N THR A 76 -6.65 5.20 -5.95
CA THR A 76 -7.95 5.42 -6.60
C THR A 76 -8.80 6.42 -5.83
N VAL A 77 -9.74 7.07 -6.53
CA VAL A 77 -10.65 8.06 -5.94
C VAL A 77 -11.86 7.44 -5.21
N ALA A 78 -12.06 6.13 -5.35
CA ALA A 78 -13.14 5.39 -4.72
C ALA A 78 -12.85 3.88 -4.70
N ARG A 79 -13.63 3.13 -3.90
CA ARG A 79 -13.64 1.67 -3.92
C ARG A 79 -14.19 1.16 -5.26
N GLY A 80 -13.53 0.16 -5.85
CA GLY A 80 -13.97 -0.47 -7.10
C GLY A 80 -13.71 0.37 -8.36
N HIS A 81 -13.04 1.52 -8.25
CA HIS A 81 -12.64 2.32 -9.40
C HIS A 81 -11.52 1.61 -10.18
N THR A 82 -11.66 1.56 -11.50
CA THR A 82 -10.66 0.99 -12.41
C THR A 82 -10.29 2.03 -13.47
N GLY A 83 -9.01 2.09 -13.82
CA GLY A 83 -8.49 3.01 -14.83
C GLY A 83 -7.97 4.32 -14.25
N GLU A 84 -7.72 5.27 -15.15
CA GLU A 84 -7.11 6.56 -14.80
C GLU A 84 -7.95 7.35 -13.80
N CYS A 85 -7.27 8.07 -12.91
CA CYS A 85 -7.89 9.01 -11.98
C CYS A 85 -6.85 10.00 -11.42
N ALA A 86 -7.34 11.10 -10.85
CA ALA A 86 -6.49 12.15 -10.30
C ALA A 86 -5.52 11.66 -9.22
N ASN A 87 -5.95 10.71 -8.38
CA ASN A 87 -5.08 10.14 -7.33
C ASN A 87 -3.89 9.37 -7.93
N LEU A 88 -4.15 8.60 -9.00
CA LEU A 88 -3.11 7.87 -9.71
C LEU A 88 -2.13 8.83 -10.39
N ASP A 89 -2.62 9.93 -10.97
CA ASP A 89 -1.76 10.95 -11.59
C ASP A 89 -0.80 11.61 -10.59
N VAL A 90 -1.28 11.87 -9.36
CA VAL A 90 -0.45 12.41 -8.28
C VAL A 90 0.63 11.40 -7.89
N ALA A 91 0.28 10.12 -7.72
CA ALA A 91 1.24 9.06 -7.40
C ALA A 91 2.28 8.86 -8.51
N LYS A 92 1.88 8.89 -9.79
CA LYS A 92 2.79 8.82 -10.95
C LYS A 92 3.81 9.97 -10.91
N LYS A 93 3.37 11.21 -10.67
CA LYS A 93 4.26 12.36 -10.55
C LYS A 93 5.26 12.23 -9.39
N ALA A 94 4.81 11.69 -8.25
CA ALA A 94 5.68 11.47 -7.08
C ALA A 94 6.76 10.39 -7.30
N LEU A 95 6.58 9.49 -8.27
CA LEU A 95 7.61 8.53 -8.71
C LEU A 95 8.64 9.18 -9.66
N GLU A 96 8.22 10.19 -10.42
CA GLU A 96 9.06 10.86 -11.42
C GLU A 96 9.89 12.00 -10.81
N ASP A 97 9.32 12.74 -9.85
CA ASP A 97 9.91 13.95 -9.30
C ASP A 97 10.45 13.74 -7.87
N THR A 98 11.78 13.75 -7.76
CA THR A 98 12.52 13.72 -6.48
C THR A 98 12.31 14.95 -5.59
N PHE A 99 11.67 16.01 -6.07
CA PHE A 99 11.43 17.24 -5.32
C PHE A 99 9.95 17.55 -5.11
N ALA A 100 9.05 16.63 -5.43
CA ALA A 100 7.63 16.80 -5.19
C ALA A 100 7.33 17.01 -3.70
N VAL A 101 6.58 18.07 -3.40
CA VAL A 101 5.98 18.28 -2.08
C VAL A 101 5.16 17.04 -1.71
N SER A 102 5.30 16.57 -0.47
CA SER A 102 4.58 15.42 0.05
C SER A 102 3.09 15.54 -0.29
N SER A 103 2.62 14.67 -1.18
CA SER A 103 1.24 14.71 -1.67
C SER A 103 0.41 13.67 -0.92
N VAL A 104 -0.81 14.08 -0.52
CA VAL A 104 -1.73 13.23 0.22
C VAL A 104 -3.05 13.12 -0.53
N THR A 105 -3.53 11.90 -0.69
CA THR A 105 -4.83 11.60 -1.32
C THR A 105 -5.68 10.74 -0.38
N PRO A 106 -7.02 10.86 -0.42
CA PRO A 106 -7.90 10.00 0.36
C PRO A 106 -7.70 8.52 0.04
N VAL A 107 -7.89 7.66 1.06
CA VAL A 107 -7.74 6.20 0.96
C VAL A 107 -9.11 5.56 1.20
N TYR A 108 -9.54 4.69 0.29
CA TYR A 108 -10.82 4.01 0.37
C TYR A 108 -10.62 2.50 0.44
N GLY A 109 -10.91 1.92 1.60
CA GLY A 109 -10.70 0.50 1.85
C GLY A 109 -11.36 0.02 3.13
N CYS A 110 -11.13 -1.25 3.44
CA CYS A 110 -11.49 -1.82 4.73
C CYS A 110 -10.45 -1.40 5.79
N PRO A 111 -10.84 -1.27 7.07
CA PRO A 111 -9.88 -1.09 8.16
C PRO A 111 -8.83 -2.21 8.18
N ILE A 112 -7.56 -1.88 8.39
CA ILE A 112 -6.47 -2.87 8.59
C ILE A 112 -6.51 -3.42 10.02
N MET A 113 -6.82 -2.55 10.97
CA MET A 113 -7.03 -2.92 12.35
C MET A 113 -8.53 -2.90 12.64
N GLU A 114 -9.05 -3.94 13.28
CA GLU A 114 -10.27 -3.76 14.06
C GLU A 114 -9.91 -2.85 15.23
N LEU A 115 -10.62 -1.73 15.37
CA LEU A 115 -10.74 -1.04 16.65
C LEU A 115 -11.52 -1.96 17.60
N ARG A 116 -10.90 -3.05 18.06
CA ARG A 116 -11.36 -3.73 19.27
C ARG A 116 -10.96 -2.82 20.41
N ASN A 117 -11.89 -1.94 20.78
CA ASN A 117 -11.96 -1.46 22.14
C ASN A 117 -11.99 -2.71 23.03
N HIS A 118 -10.84 -3.08 23.59
CA HIS A 118 -10.80 -3.87 24.81
C HIS A 118 -11.26 -2.96 25.96
N ALA A 119 -12.52 -2.53 25.90
CA ALA A 119 -13.30 -2.38 27.12
C ALA A 119 -13.77 -3.80 27.47
N GLN A 120 -12.88 -4.58 28.05
CA GLN A 120 -13.24 -5.78 28.79
C GLN A 120 -13.04 -5.47 30.27
N LEU A 121 -14.15 -5.63 31.00
CA LEU A 121 -14.39 -5.53 32.44
C LEU A 121 -14.83 -4.15 32.94
#